data_AF-A0A6M5J0I8-F1
#
_entry.id   AF-A0A6M5J0I8-F1
#
_cell.length_a   1.000
_cell.length_b   1.000
_cell.length_c   1.000
_cell.angle_alpha   90.00
_cell.angle_beta   90.00
_cell.angle_gamma   90.00
#
_symmetry.space_group_name_H-M   'P 1'
#
loop_
_entity.id
_entity.type
_entity.pdbx_description
1 polymer ?
#
loop_
_entity_poly.entity_id
_entity_poly.type
_entity_poly.pdbx_seq_one_letter_code
_entity_poly.pdbx_strand_id
1 'polypeptide(L)'
;MTELCIDFGGSAIKLGVCDAGRILTRSELSVHGTPDDLARAAAELRRLVEQLPAGDVGRRGASATGGADTGAQAWGGASVVAIAVPGVVDRGRAALVAAHAKYGYLAGRDLDAWAREAFGLPAVVENDARAALLGETRYGVARGAQNAVIAVFGTGIGTAALLDGRLLHGSHDHAGILGGHVTIDLDGPVCSCGNVGCAEAIASTWALERSLAAIERVQNRTHGDDQGALALGTREIRDSEPGRGRAGEGGGLRGRIEAGRAVGIADIVETLEHPDSRALLDLYVRAWSAAIVGLCHAYDPDVVVVSGGVMRSAPLILPALTQQVHAHLWSSSSRPPLVVPEHPDSSVVLGLSALARATDDSATERPRTR
;
A
#
# COMPACT_ATOMS: atom_id res chain seq x y z
N MET A 1 -14.13 22.14 2.78
CA MET A 1 -14.27 21.77 4.20
C MET A 1 -12.98 21.09 4.56
N THR A 2 -12.40 21.38 5.71
CA THR A 2 -11.12 20.78 6.06
C THR A 2 -11.30 19.29 6.35
N GLU A 3 -10.39 18.44 5.85
CA GLU A 3 -10.40 16.99 6.00
C GLU A 3 -9.13 16.55 6.74
N LEU A 4 -9.30 15.85 7.86
CA LEU A 4 -8.22 15.40 8.73
C LEU A 4 -7.82 13.96 8.40
N CYS A 5 -6.59 13.74 7.95
CA CYS A 5 -6.14 12.45 7.41
C CYS A 5 -4.90 11.93 8.18
N ILE A 6 -4.93 10.67 8.59
CA ILE A 6 -3.81 9.97 9.25
C ILE A 6 -3.61 8.61 8.60
N ASP A 7 -2.45 8.37 8.00
CA ASP A 7 -2.05 7.08 7.45
C ASP A 7 -0.97 6.46 8.34
N PHE A 8 -1.33 5.38 9.06
CA PHE A 8 -0.39 4.58 9.86
C PHE A 8 0.39 3.60 8.96
N GLY A 9 1.16 4.12 8.00
CA GLY A 9 1.89 3.33 7.03
C GLY A 9 3.08 2.53 7.62
N GLY A 10 3.47 1.42 6.99
CA GLY A 10 4.49 0.51 7.52
C GLY A 10 5.91 1.10 7.69
N SER A 11 6.25 2.16 6.95
CA SER A 11 7.55 2.84 7.01
C SER A 11 7.50 4.16 7.78
N ALA A 12 6.37 4.88 7.67
CA ALA A 12 6.16 6.17 8.30
C ALA A 12 4.67 6.43 8.51
N ILE A 13 4.33 7.23 9.52
CA ILE A 13 2.99 7.74 9.75
C ILE A 13 2.86 9.06 9.00
N LYS A 14 1.96 9.13 8.02
CA LYS A 14 1.76 10.31 7.19
C LYS A 14 0.49 11.03 7.63
N LEU A 15 0.60 12.34 7.83
CA LEU A 15 -0.50 13.18 8.28
C LEU A 15 -0.78 14.25 7.25
N GLY A 16 -2.06 14.53 7.01
CA GLY A 16 -2.49 15.52 6.04
C GLY A 16 -3.72 16.27 6.51
N VAL A 17 -3.71 17.57 6.25
CA VAL A 17 -4.92 18.39 6.29
C VAL A 17 -5.27 18.75 4.86
N CYS A 18 -6.46 18.35 4.40
CA CYS A 18 -6.87 18.46 3.01
C CYS A 18 -8.15 19.30 2.85
N ASP A 19 -8.43 19.71 1.61
CA ASP A 19 -9.73 20.25 1.18
C ASP A 19 -9.99 19.83 -0.26
N ALA A 20 -10.99 18.97 -0.47
CA ALA A 20 -11.43 18.50 -1.79
C ALA A 20 -10.30 17.89 -2.64
N GLY A 21 -9.46 17.03 -2.03
CA GLY A 21 -8.32 16.42 -2.70
C GLY A 21 -7.11 17.34 -2.87
N ARG A 22 -7.15 18.57 -2.36
CA ARG A 22 -5.97 19.43 -2.23
C ARG A 22 -5.35 19.25 -0.84
N ILE A 23 -4.11 18.82 -0.77
CA ILE A 23 -3.35 18.77 0.48
C ILE A 23 -2.92 20.20 0.84
N LEU A 24 -3.44 20.73 1.95
CA LEU A 24 -3.12 22.08 2.43
C LEU A 24 -1.79 22.09 3.18
N THR A 25 -1.59 21.09 4.03
CA THR A 25 -0.34 20.86 4.75
C THR A 25 -0.21 19.38 5.08
N ARG A 26 1.02 18.91 5.26
CA ARG A 26 1.32 17.51 5.59
C ARG A 26 2.56 17.38 6.45
N SER A 27 2.66 16.28 7.16
CA SER A 27 3.84 15.88 7.92
C SER A 27 4.04 14.37 7.84
N GLU A 28 5.24 13.93 8.21
CA GLU A 28 5.60 12.53 8.28
C GLU A 28 6.34 12.27 9.60
N LEU A 29 5.98 11.18 10.28
CA LEU A 29 6.60 10.73 11.52
C LEU A 29 7.18 9.33 11.36
N SER A 30 8.34 9.08 11.95
CA SER A 30 8.88 7.72 12.08
C SER A 30 7.97 6.84 12.94
N VAL A 31 7.77 5.59 12.52
CA VAL A 31 6.98 4.58 13.25
C VAL A 31 7.77 4.04 14.44
N HIS A 32 7.23 4.16 15.66
CA HIS A 32 7.82 3.52 16.84
C HIS A 32 7.30 2.11 17.07
N GLY A 33 6.11 1.79 16.57
CA GLY A 33 5.48 0.47 16.75
C GLY A 33 4.90 0.29 18.15
N THR A 34 4.56 1.39 18.82
CA THR A 34 4.02 1.39 20.18
C THR A 34 2.78 2.28 20.26
N PRO A 35 1.94 2.17 21.30
CA PRO A 35 0.77 3.04 21.47
C PRO A 35 1.08 4.55 21.45
N ASP A 36 2.33 4.95 21.70
CA ASP A 36 2.79 6.35 21.64
C ASP A 36 2.62 6.97 20.23
N ASP A 37 2.65 6.16 19.18
CA ASP A 37 2.43 6.60 17.80
C ASP A 37 1.07 7.30 17.63
N LEU A 38 0.01 6.86 18.34
CA LEU A 38 -1.30 7.51 18.31
C LEU A 38 -1.23 8.92 18.93
N ALA A 39 -0.60 9.05 20.09
CA ALA A 39 -0.47 10.34 20.78
C ALA A 39 0.37 11.32 19.94
N ARG A 40 1.46 10.83 19.35
CA ARG A 40 2.32 11.61 18.45
C ARG A 40 1.59 12.05 17.19
N ALA A 41 0.81 11.15 16.57
CA ALA A 41 0.00 11.49 15.41
C ALA A 41 -1.04 12.57 15.74
N ALA A 42 -1.74 12.45 16.88
CA ALA A 42 -2.72 13.44 17.30
C ALA A 42 -2.09 14.82 17.57
N ALA A 43 -0.94 14.85 18.27
CA ALA A 43 -0.22 16.08 18.53
C ALA A 43 0.25 16.76 17.22
N GLU A 44 0.78 15.97 16.29
CA GLU A 44 1.27 16.49 15.02
C GLU A 44 0.15 16.99 14.12
N LEU A 45 -0.99 16.30 14.07
CA LEU A 45 -2.15 16.75 13.29
C LEU A 45 -2.74 18.06 13.86
N ARG A 46 -2.80 18.21 15.19
CA ARG A 46 -3.15 19.50 15.84
C ARG A 46 -2.22 20.62 15.40
N ARG A 47 -0.90 20.36 15.47
CA ARG A 47 0.12 21.31 15.04
C ARG A 47 -0.08 21.74 13.58
N LEU A 48 -0.40 20.80 12.69
CA LEU A 48 -0.68 21.09 11.29
C LEU A 48 -1.90 22.00 11.10
N VAL A 49 -2.99 21.75 11.83
CA VAL A 49 -4.20 22.59 11.79
C VAL A 49 -3.93 24.00 12.31
N GLU A 50 -3.19 24.13 13.42
CA GLU A 50 -2.85 25.42 14.04
C GLU A 50 -1.95 26.31 13.14
N GLN A 51 -1.18 25.69 12.24
CA GLN A 51 -0.31 26.40 11.31
C GLN A 51 -1.01 26.89 10.05
N LEU A 52 -2.23 26.44 9.78
CA LEU A 52 -2.96 26.87 8.60
C LEU A 52 -3.39 28.34 8.72
N PRO A 53 -3.18 29.16 7.67
CA PRO A 53 -3.74 30.50 7.63
C PRO A 53 -5.27 30.45 7.82
N ALA A 54 -5.83 31.40 8.55
CA ALA A 54 -7.27 31.48 8.82
C ALA A 54 -8.16 31.54 7.55
N GLY A 55 -7.57 31.77 6.38
CA GLY A 55 -8.25 31.74 5.07
C GLY A 55 -8.23 30.39 4.33
N ASP A 56 -7.35 29.45 4.69
CA ASP A 56 -7.24 28.12 4.06
C ASP A 56 -8.11 27.06 4.75
N VAL A 57 -8.58 27.40 5.94
CA VAL A 57 -9.46 26.58 6.77
C VAL A 57 -10.91 26.88 6.36
N GLY A 58 -11.61 25.90 5.79
CA GLY A 58 -12.81 26.10 4.99
C GLY A 58 -13.92 26.92 5.66
N ARG A 59 -14.28 28.06 5.05
CA ARG A 59 -15.54 28.78 5.32
C ARG A 59 -16.74 27.93 4.88
N ARG A 60 -17.41 27.28 5.83
CA ARG A 60 -18.88 27.06 5.90
C ARG A 60 -19.21 26.37 7.23
N GLY A 61 -19.99 27.02 8.09
CA GLY A 61 -20.43 26.41 9.35
C GLY A 61 -20.84 27.33 10.51
N ALA A 62 -20.93 28.65 10.35
CA ALA A 62 -21.69 29.47 11.28
C ALA A 62 -23.20 29.27 11.03
N SER A 63 -23.76 28.15 11.49
CA SER A 63 -25.20 28.08 11.76
C SER A 63 -25.39 27.93 13.27
N ALA A 64 -25.89 29.01 13.85
CA ALA A 64 -26.19 29.13 15.27
C ALA A 64 -27.23 28.10 15.72
N THR A 65 -26.86 27.28 16.69
CA THR A 65 -27.75 26.89 17.80
C THR A 65 -26.89 26.88 19.06
N GLY A 66 -27.15 27.86 19.93
CA GLY A 66 -26.41 28.06 21.18
C GLY A 66 -26.51 26.86 22.11
N GLY A 67 -25.36 26.47 22.64
CA GLY A 67 -25.17 25.51 23.73
C GLY A 67 -23.70 25.59 24.13
N ALA A 68 -23.44 25.74 25.42
CA ALA A 68 -22.16 26.12 26.00
C ALA A 68 -20.95 25.35 25.44
N ASP A 69 -19.98 26.08 24.90
CA ASP A 69 -18.75 25.52 24.32
C ASP A 69 -17.72 25.26 25.43
N THR A 70 -17.56 23.98 25.76
CA THR A 70 -16.42 23.44 26.49
C THR A 70 -15.22 23.33 25.56
N GLY A 71 -14.50 24.44 25.32
CA GLY A 71 -13.15 24.43 24.76
C GLY A 71 -12.94 23.61 23.46
N ALA A 72 -13.94 23.47 22.60
CA ALA A 72 -13.80 22.68 21.38
C ALA A 72 -12.92 23.42 20.36
N GLN A 73 -11.77 22.84 20.03
CA GLN A 73 -10.87 23.38 19.01
C GLN A 73 -11.57 23.41 17.65
N ALA A 74 -11.49 24.54 16.94
CA ALA A 74 -12.11 24.68 15.63
C ALA A 74 -11.30 23.94 14.56
N TRP A 75 -11.75 22.74 14.17
CA TRP A 75 -11.10 21.90 13.14
C TRP A 75 -11.37 22.33 11.69
N GLY A 76 -11.68 23.60 11.47
CA GLY A 76 -11.93 24.08 10.12
C GLY A 76 -13.14 23.53 9.39
N GLY A 77 -14.14 23.14 10.16
CA GLY A 77 -15.31 22.47 9.65
C GLY A 77 -15.10 20.98 9.40
N ALA A 78 -13.94 20.38 9.72
CA ALA A 78 -13.80 18.93 9.70
C ALA A 78 -14.81 18.27 10.66
N SER A 79 -15.49 17.24 10.16
CA SER A 79 -16.50 16.48 10.90
C SER A 79 -16.07 15.06 11.24
N VAL A 80 -14.98 14.56 10.64
CA VAL A 80 -14.42 13.23 10.86
C VAL A 80 -12.89 13.28 10.80
N VAL A 81 -12.24 12.30 11.44
CA VAL A 81 -10.83 11.96 11.21
C VAL A 81 -10.75 10.69 10.37
N ALA A 82 -10.20 10.81 9.16
CA ALA A 82 -10.01 9.67 8.27
C ALA A 82 -8.67 9.01 8.56
N ILE A 83 -8.70 7.71 8.85
CA ILE A 83 -7.54 6.93 9.28
C ILE A 83 -7.32 5.77 8.32
N ALA A 84 -6.10 5.61 7.82
CA ALA A 84 -5.66 4.40 7.15
C ALA A 84 -4.78 3.55 8.08
N VAL A 85 -5.00 2.24 8.05
CA VAL A 85 -4.14 1.25 8.73
C VAL A 85 -3.81 0.08 7.81
N PRO A 86 -2.64 -0.54 7.94
CA PRO A 86 -2.25 -1.70 7.15
C PRO A 86 -2.94 -2.95 7.69
N GLY A 87 -3.60 -3.69 6.79
CA GLY A 87 -4.31 -4.94 7.10
C GLY A 87 -5.82 -4.83 7.04
N VAL A 88 -6.50 -5.80 7.66
CA VAL A 88 -7.96 -5.95 7.63
C VAL A 88 -8.62 -5.06 8.68
N VAL A 89 -9.50 -4.18 8.24
CA VAL A 89 -10.29 -3.28 9.10
C VAL A 89 -11.73 -3.79 9.20
N ASP A 90 -12.23 -3.96 10.41
CA ASP A 90 -13.66 -4.09 10.68
C ASP A 90 -14.25 -2.69 10.68
N ARG A 91 -14.93 -2.35 9.57
CA ARG A 91 -15.50 -1.01 9.38
C ARG A 91 -16.69 -0.76 10.31
N GLY A 92 -17.39 -1.80 10.75
CA GLY A 92 -18.49 -1.66 11.71
C GLY A 92 -17.99 -1.25 13.10
N ARG A 93 -16.77 -1.65 13.45
CA ARG A 93 -16.13 -1.34 14.74
C ARG A 93 -15.06 -0.24 14.67
N ALA A 94 -14.77 0.29 13.48
CA ALA A 94 -13.65 1.21 13.25
C ALA A 94 -12.33 0.70 13.86
N ALA A 95 -12.05 -0.60 13.70
CA ALA A 95 -10.96 -1.27 14.39
C ALA A 95 -10.19 -2.18 13.44
N LEU A 96 -8.88 -2.27 13.66
CA LEU A 96 -8.04 -3.26 12.98
C LEU A 96 -8.35 -4.65 13.56
N VAL A 97 -8.76 -5.60 12.71
CA VAL A 97 -9.11 -6.96 13.12
C VAL A 97 -7.87 -7.74 13.53
N ALA A 98 -6.83 -7.64 12.71
CA ALA A 98 -5.54 -8.25 12.95
C ALA A 98 -4.45 -7.42 12.27
N ALA A 99 -3.39 -7.11 13.01
CA ALA A 99 -2.17 -6.54 12.45
C ALA A 99 -1.15 -7.65 12.27
N HIS A 100 -0.54 -7.76 11.10
CA HIS A 100 0.76 -8.40 10.99
C HIS A 100 1.83 -7.30 11.16
N ALA A 101 2.78 -7.50 12.09
CA ALA A 101 3.91 -6.62 12.39
C ALA A 101 3.62 -5.36 13.26
N LYS A 102 4.18 -4.19 12.88
CA LYS A 102 4.47 -3.03 13.76
C LYS A 102 3.25 -2.39 14.46
N TYR A 103 2.04 -2.69 14.00
CA TYR A 103 0.80 -2.11 14.51
C TYR A 103 -0.03 -3.09 15.36
N GLY A 104 0.58 -4.13 15.93
CA GLY A 104 -0.10 -5.08 16.82
C GLY A 104 -0.89 -4.42 17.95
N TYR A 105 -0.46 -3.25 18.43
CA TYR A 105 -1.14 -2.48 19.48
C TYR A 105 -2.45 -1.80 19.00
N LEU A 106 -2.68 -1.72 17.69
CA LEU A 106 -3.94 -1.24 17.11
C LEU A 106 -4.98 -2.36 16.95
N ALA A 107 -4.56 -3.63 17.01
CA ALA A 107 -5.47 -4.76 16.87
C ALA A 107 -6.52 -4.78 18.00
N GLY A 108 -7.80 -4.80 17.63
CA GLY A 108 -8.92 -4.75 18.57
C GLY A 108 -9.10 -3.40 19.28
N ARG A 109 -8.31 -2.37 18.94
CA ARG A 109 -8.47 -1.03 19.49
C ARG A 109 -9.58 -0.28 18.76
N ASP A 110 -10.44 0.38 19.53
CA ASP A 110 -11.49 1.26 19.01
C ASP A 110 -10.89 2.61 18.60
N LEU A 111 -10.71 2.81 17.29
CA LEU A 111 -10.14 4.05 16.76
C LEU A 111 -11.17 5.19 16.69
N ASP A 112 -12.47 4.89 16.70
CA ASP A 112 -13.52 5.91 16.81
C ASP A 112 -13.50 6.52 18.22
N ALA A 113 -13.44 5.69 19.26
CA ALA A 113 -13.29 6.16 20.63
C ALA A 113 -12.01 6.99 20.81
N TRP A 114 -10.89 6.52 20.27
CA TRP A 114 -9.63 7.28 20.29
C TRP A 114 -9.75 8.63 19.57
N ALA A 115 -10.35 8.67 18.38
CA ALA A 115 -10.50 9.93 17.64
C ALA A 115 -11.43 10.91 18.36
N ARG A 116 -12.48 10.41 19.02
CA ARG A 116 -13.37 11.25 19.85
C ARG A 116 -12.64 11.84 21.04
N GLU A 117 -11.80 11.06 21.71
CA GLU A 117 -10.97 11.54 22.82
C GLU A 117 -9.93 12.57 22.34
N ALA A 118 -9.25 12.28 21.22
CA ALA A 118 -8.18 13.13 20.71
C ALA A 118 -8.67 14.39 19.99
N PHE A 119 -9.80 14.34 19.29
CA PHE A 119 -10.24 15.43 18.42
C PHE A 119 -11.67 15.89 18.69
N GLY A 120 -12.45 15.18 19.51
CA GLY A 120 -13.89 15.42 19.63
C GLY A 120 -14.66 15.04 18.37
N LEU A 121 -14.03 14.31 17.44
CA LEU A 121 -14.59 13.91 16.15
C LEU A 121 -14.62 12.38 16.02
N PRO A 122 -15.64 11.80 15.35
CA PRO A 122 -15.62 10.38 14.99
C PRO A 122 -14.47 10.03 14.04
N ALA A 123 -14.12 8.74 13.97
CA ALA A 123 -13.20 8.21 12.98
C ALA A 123 -13.94 7.52 11.84
N VAL A 124 -13.37 7.63 10.64
CA VAL A 124 -13.61 6.67 9.56
C VAL A 124 -12.30 5.96 9.26
N VAL A 125 -12.32 4.62 9.28
CA VAL A 125 -11.11 3.80 9.17
C VAL A 125 -11.16 2.95 7.91
N GLU A 126 -10.06 2.90 7.18
CA GLU A 126 -9.94 2.09 5.97
C GLU A 126 -8.56 1.42 5.89
N ASN A 127 -8.48 0.37 5.08
CA ASN A 127 -7.21 -0.22 4.67
C ASN A 127 -6.40 0.78 3.81
N ASP A 128 -5.08 0.83 4.02
CA ASP A 128 -4.13 1.67 3.29
C ASP A 128 -4.18 1.52 1.76
N ALA A 129 -4.17 0.29 1.23
CA ALA A 129 -4.24 0.04 -0.20
C ALA A 129 -5.60 0.43 -0.80
N ARG A 130 -6.71 0.23 -0.09
CA ARG A 130 -8.04 0.73 -0.49
C ARG A 130 -8.10 2.24 -0.51
N ALA A 131 -7.57 2.89 0.53
CA ALA A 131 -7.46 4.34 0.57
C ALA A 131 -6.62 4.84 -0.61
N ALA A 132 -5.45 4.26 -0.88
CA ALA A 132 -4.64 4.60 -2.05
C ALA A 132 -5.41 4.46 -3.37
N LEU A 133 -6.12 3.35 -3.59
CA LEU A 133 -6.95 3.16 -4.79
C LEU A 133 -8.06 4.22 -4.90
N LEU A 134 -8.73 4.56 -3.79
CA LEU A 134 -9.72 5.62 -3.77
C LEU A 134 -9.10 6.98 -4.12
N GLY A 135 -7.92 7.28 -3.60
CA GLY A 135 -7.19 8.51 -3.94
C GLY A 135 -6.87 8.59 -5.42
N GLU A 136 -6.34 7.52 -6.00
CA GLU A 136 -5.97 7.48 -7.42
C GLU A 136 -7.18 7.50 -8.37
N THR A 137 -8.30 6.91 -7.97
CA THR A 137 -9.54 6.92 -8.78
C THR A 137 -10.34 8.22 -8.66
N ARG A 138 -10.11 9.02 -7.60
CA ARG A 138 -10.78 10.31 -7.39
C ARG A 138 -9.95 11.49 -7.87
N TYR A 139 -8.65 11.48 -7.59
CA TYR A 139 -7.78 12.64 -7.77
C TYR A 139 -6.51 12.34 -8.58
N GLY A 140 -6.13 11.07 -8.74
CA GLY A 140 -4.86 10.68 -9.33
C GLY A 140 -4.96 10.05 -10.73
N VAL A 141 -4.07 9.09 -11.00
CA VAL A 141 -3.82 8.58 -12.37
C VAL A 141 -4.93 7.69 -12.91
N ALA A 142 -5.81 7.19 -12.05
CA ALA A 142 -6.97 6.38 -12.42
C ALA A 142 -8.28 7.18 -12.35
N ARG A 143 -8.21 8.51 -12.40
CA ARG A 143 -9.37 9.38 -12.20
C ARG A 143 -10.54 9.03 -13.11
N GLY A 144 -11.69 8.74 -12.51
CA GLY A 144 -12.94 8.44 -13.22
C GLY A 144 -13.10 6.97 -13.62
N ALA A 145 -12.09 6.11 -13.43
CA ALA A 145 -12.21 4.68 -13.66
C ALA A 145 -13.33 4.08 -12.80
N GLN A 146 -14.14 3.21 -13.40
CA GLN A 146 -15.23 2.51 -12.70
C GLN A 146 -14.77 1.13 -12.22
N ASN A 147 -13.83 0.50 -12.93
CA ASN A 147 -13.23 -0.76 -12.53
C ASN A 147 -11.71 -0.57 -12.48
N ALA A 148 -11.13 -0.68 -11.30
CA ALA A 148 -9.70 -0.45 -11.10
C ALA A 148 -9.16 -1.36 -10.02
N VAL A 149 -7.90 -1.78 -10.18
CA VAL A 149 -7.16 -2.47 -9.13
C VAL A 149 -5.88 -1.69 -8.83
N ILE A 150 -5.41 -1.76 -7.60
CA ILE A 150 -4.08 -1.27 -7.22
C ILE A 150 -3.24 -2.45 -6.72
N ALA A 151 -1.96 -2.44 -7.08
CA ALA A 151 -0.92 -3.28 -6.48
C ALA A 151 0.19 -2.38 -5.92
N VAL A 152 0.42 -2.47 -4.62
CA VAL A 152 1.41 -1.68 -3.87
C VAL A 152 2.55 -2.61 -3.46
N PHE A 153 3.73 -2.41 -4.05
CA PHE A 153 4.90 -3.23 -3.79
C PHE A 153 5.89 -2.50 -2.87
N GLY A 154 6.26 -3.11 -1.75
CA GLY A 154 7.18 -2.50 -0.81
C GLY A 154 7.58 -3.45 0.30
N THR A 155 7.41 -3.03 1.55
CA THR A 155 7.63 -3.89 2.72
C THR A 155 6.91 -5.22 2.56
N GLY A 156 5.61 -5.17 2.25
CA GLY A 156 4.79 -6.29 1.80
C GLY A 156 4.22 -6.07 0.39
N ILE A 157 3.16 -6.80 0.05
CA ILE A 157 2.37 -6.60 -1.17
C ILE A 157 0.93 -6.28 -0.79
N GLY A 158 0.56 -5.00 -0.88
CA GLY A 158 -0.81 -4.53 -0.66
C GLY A 158 -1.59 -4.51 -1.97
N THR A 159 -2.87 -4.84 -1.95
CA THR A 159 -3.74 -4.74 -3.14
C THR A 159 -5.07 -4.10 -2.75
N ALA A 160 -5.81 -3.60 -3.73
CA ALA A 160 -7.23 -3.30 -3.57
C ALA A 160 -7.93 -3.38 -4.92
N ALA A 161 -9.25 -3.53 -4.89
CA ALA A 161 -10.09 -3.54 -6.07
C ALA A 161 -11.28 -2.60 -5.88
N LEU A 162 -11.69 -1.96 -6.96
CA LEU A 162 -12.84 -1.08 -7.08
C LEU A 162 -13.61 -1.55 -8.30
N LEU A 163 -14.91 -1.83 -8.13
CA LEU A 163 -15.82 -2.25 -9.20
C LEU A 163 -17.06 -1.35 -9.18
N ASP A 164 -17.55 -1.00 -10.36
CA ASP A 164 -18.69 -0.10 -10.54
C ASP A 164 -18.59 1.20 -9.71
N GLY A 165 -17.38 1.77 -9.63
CA GLY A 165 -17.11 3.00 -8.88
C GLY A 165 -17.07 2.82 -7.36
N ARG A 166 -17.11 1.58 -6.85
CA ARG A 166 -17.18 1.25 -5.42
C ARG A 166 -16.02 0.36 -5.00
N LEU A 167 -15.37 0.72 -3.90
CA LEU A 167 -14.36 -0.14 -3.27
C LEU A 167 -14.97 -1.50 -2.94
N LEU A 168 -14.23 -2.58 -3.22
CA LEU A 168 -14.60 -3.91 -2.80
C LEU A 168 -14.17 -4.14 -1.34
N HIS A 169 -15.16 -4.48 -0.52
CA HIS A 169 -14.95 -4.88 0.87
C HIS A 169 -15.25 -6.37 1.08
N GLY A 170 -16.28 -6.91 0.41
CA GLY A 170 -16.78 -8.26 0.65
C GLY A 170 -17.48 -8.39 2.00
N SER A 171 -17.82 -9.62 2.39
CA SER A 171 -18.61 -9.89 3.61
C SER A 171 -17.84 -9.66 4.92
N HIS A 172 -16.51 -9.71 4.87
CA HIS A 172 -15.64 -9.65 6.04
C HIS A 172 -14.46 -8.68 5.83
N ASP A 173 -14.64 -7.68 4.97
CA ASP A 173 -13.62 -6.65 4.68
C ASP A 173 -12.28 -7.16 4.11
N HIS A 174 -12.25 -8.39 3.56
CA HIS A 174 -11.06 -9.01 2.95
C HIS A 174 -10.98 -8.84 1.41
N ALA A 175 -12.08 -8.49 0.75
CA ALA A 175 -12.10 -8.51 -0.72
C ALA A 175 -11.11 -7.51 -1.31
N GLY A 176 -10.39 -7.92 -2.34
CA GLY A 176 -9.41 -7.09 -3.05
C GLY A 176 -8.11 -6.82 -2.32
N ILE A 177 -7.99 -7.04 -1.00
CA ILE A 177 -6.82 -6.64 -0.20
C ILE A 177 -5.79 -7.74 0.08
N LEU A 178 -6.05 -8.97 -0.35
CA LEU A 178 -5.22 -10.14 -0.04
C LEU A 178 -4.39 -10.64 -1.22
N GLY A 179 -4.19 -9.83 -2.27
CA GLY A 179 -3.44 -10.24 -3.46
C GLY A 179 -1.98 -10.64 -3.18
N GLY A 180 -1.35 -10.05 -2.14
CA GLY A 180 -0.05 -10.48 -1.65
C GLY A 180 -0.04 -11.88 -1.01
N HIS A 181 -1.19 -12.36 -0.52
CA HIS A 181 -1.35 -13.66 0.12
C HIS A 181 -1.94 -14.74 -0.80
N VAL A 182 -2.15 -14.42 -2.08
CA VAL A 182 -2.51 -15.42 -3.10
C VAL A 182 -1.32 -16.34 -3.32
N THR A 183 -1.56 -17.65 -3.23
CA THR A 183 -0.56 -18.66 -3.55
C THR A 183 -0.26 -18.65 -5.04
N ILE A 184 0.98 -18.31 -5.39
CA ILE A 184 1.50 -18.34 -6.77
C ILE A 184 2.51 -19.46 -6.99
N ASP A 185 3.02 -20.08 -5.91
CA ASP A 185 3.93 -21.22 -5.95
C ASP A 185 3.50 -22.26 -4.90
N LEU A 186 2.97 -23.41 -5.32
CA LEU A 186 2.51 -24.44 -4.39
C LEU A 186 3.64 -25.09 -3.57
N ASP A 187 4.88 -25.02 -4.06
CA ASP A 187 6.09 -25.51 -3.39
C ASP A 187 6.94 -24.35 -2.82
N GLY A 188 6.34 -23.15 -2.73
CA GLY A 188 7.01 -21.93 -2.34
C GLY A 188 7.29 -21.84 -0.83
N PRO A 189 7.84 -20.69 -0.36
CA PRO A 189 8.13 -20.49 1.04
C PRO A 189 6.86 -20.32 1.89
N VAL A 190 6.98 -20.64 3.18
CA VAL A 190 5.96 -20.30 4.19
C VAL A 190 5.89 -18.77 4.34
N CYS A 191 4.67 -18.24 4.28
CA CYS A 191 4.36 -16.83 4.48
C CYS A 191 4.13 -16.52 5.96
N SER A 192 4.29 -15.24 6.34
CA SER A 192 3.95 -14.73 7.68
C SER A 192 2.47 -14.91 8.04
N CYS A 193 1.58 -15.02 7.04
CA CYS A 193 0.18 -15.36 7.26
C CYS A 193 -0.08 -16.85 7.57
N GLY A 194 0.95 -17.70 7.50
CA GLY A 194 0.87 -19.15 7.73
C GLY A 194 0.59 -19.99 6.48
N ASN A 195 0.19 -19.37 5.36
CA ASN A 195 0.01 -20.05 4.08
C ASN A 195 1.37 -20.33 3.38
N VAL A 196 1.36 -21.16 2.34
CA VAL A 196 2.53 -21.51 1.52
C VAL A 196 2.43 -20.81 0.16
N GLY A 197 3.54 -20.26 -0.31
CA GLY A 197 3.65 -19.82 -1.70
C GLY A 197 3.05 -18.46 -2.03
N CYS A 198 2.74 -17.66 -1.01
CA CYS A 198 2.18 -16.33 -1.19
C CYS A 198 3.12 -15.45 -2.03
N ALA A 199 2.56 -14.63 -2.93
CA ALA A 199 3.35 -13.67 -3.71
C ALA A 199 4.24 -12.77 -2.83
N GLU A 200 3.73 -12.31 -1.68
CA GLU A 200 4.48 -11.52 -0.71
C GLU A 200 5.65 -12.30 -0.10
N ALA A 201 5.50 -13.60 0.12
CA ALA A 201 6.57 -14.45 0.62
C ALA A 201 7.66 -14.70 -0.43
N ILE A 202 7.45 -14.33 -1.68
CA ILE A 202 8.43 -14.51 -2.75
C ILE A 202 9.08 -13.17 -3.12
N ALA A 203 8.26 -12.12 -3.27
CA ALA A 203 8.66 -10.86 -3.92
C ALA A 203 8.26 -9.60 -3.14
N SER A 204 8.64 -9.52 -1.86
CA SER A 204 8.53 -8.32 -1.03
C SER A 204 9.88 -7.96 -0.40
N THR A 205 10.00 -6.80 0.23
CA THR A 205 11.20 -6.49 1.02
C THR A 205 11.42 -7.50 2.15
N TRP A 206 10.34 -7.98 2.81
CA TRP A 206 10.46 -9.04 3.83
C TRP A 206 11.04 -10.36 3.29
N ALA A 207 10.85 -10.64 1.99
CA ALA A 207 11.35 -11.85 1.35
C ALA A 207 12.79 -11.73 0.83
N LEU A 208 13.35 -10.52 0.76
CA LEU A 208 14.56 -10.22 -0.02
C LEU A 208 15.74 -11.11 0.32
N GLU A 209 16.14 -11.14 1.60
CA GLU A 209 17.31 -11.94 2.02
C GLU A 209 17.11 -13.44 1.75
N ARG A 210 15.91 -13.96 1.99
CA ARG A 210 15.57 -15.36 1.72
C ARG A 210 15.60 -15.67 0.22
N SER A 211 14.99 -14.81 -0.59
CA SER A 211 14.91 -14.98 -2.05
C SER A 211 16.29 -14.86 -2.69
N LEU A 212 17.13 -13.94 -2.22
CA LEU A 212 18.53 -13.83 -2.62
C LEU A 212 19.31 -15.11 -2.29
N ALA A 213 19.20 -15.61 -1.06
CA ALA A 213 19.86 -16.86 -0.66
C ALA A 213 19.36 -18.08 -1.46
N ALA A 214 18.11 -18.09 -1.91
CA ALA A 214 17.59 -19.15 -2.78
C ALA A 214 18.21 -19.09 -4.18
N ILE A 215 18.33 -17.89 -4.76
CA ILE A 215 18.97 -17.66 -6.07
C ILE A 215 20.44 -18.10 -6.04
N GLU A 216 21.19 -17.70 -5.02
CA GLU A 216 22.59 -18.09 -4.85
C GLU A 216 22.77 -19.62 -4.82
N ARG A 217 21.87 -20.35 -4.13
CA ARG A 217 21.92 -21.82 -4.08
C ARG A 217 21.68 -22.45 -5.44
N VAL A 218 20.74 -21.93 -6.23
CA VAL A 218 20.45 -22.44 -7.57
C VAL A 218 21.62 -22.20 -8.51
N GLN A 219 22.18 -20.99 -8.54
CA GLN A 219 23.30 -20.65 -9.40
C GLN A 219 24.57 -21.46 -9.05
N ASN A 220 24.80 -21.72 -7.75
CA ASN A 220 25.89 -22.58 -7.31
C ASN A 220 25.67 -24.06 -7.67
N ARG A 221 24.42 -24.53 -7.71
CA ARG A 221 24.09 -25.90 -8.19
C ARG A 221 24.18 -26.05 -9.69
N THR A 222 23.89 -25.02 -10.49
CA THR A 222 24.06 -25.10 -11.96
C THR A 222 25.53 -25.25 -12.41
N HIS A 223 26.49 -25.18 -11.47
CA HIS A 223 27.89 -25.51 -11.69
C HIS A 223 28.25 -26.99 -11.42
N GLY A 224 27.28 -27.84 -11.02
CA GLY A 224 27.47 -29.28 -10.86
C GLY A 224 26.14 -30.03 -10.88
N ASP A 225 25.98 -30.94 -11.85
CA ASP A 225 24.82 -31.82 -12.08
C ASP A 225 23.90 -32.03 -10.86
N ASP A 226 22.71 -31.39 -10.86
CA ASP A 226 21.47 -32.01 -10.39
C ASP A 226 20.22 -31.15 -10.63
N GLN A 227 19.14 -31.81 -11.09
CA GLN A 227 17.83 -31.22 -11.35
C GLN A 227 17.03 -31.05 -10.04
N GLY A 228 17.22 -29.92 -9.34
CA GLY A 228 16.45 -29.57 -8.14
C GLY A 228 15.58 -28.32 -8.37
N ALA A 229 14.26 -28.49 -8.28
CA ALA A 229 13.22 -27.52 -8.61
C ALA A 229 13.26 -26.21 -7.79
N LEU A 230 12.99 -25.09 -8.47
CA LEU A 230 12.26 -23.95 -7.89
C LEU A 230 10.99 -23.75 -8.72
N ALA A 231 9.83 -23.91 -8.08
CA ALA A 231 8.52 -23.96 -8.70
C ALA A 231 7.83 -22.59 -8.80
N LEU A 232 8.52 -21.61 -9.39
CA LEU A 232 7.88 -20.63 -10.26
C LEU A 232 8.74 -20.47 -11.51
N GLY A 233 8.43 -21.28 -12.52
CA GLY A 233 8.74 -20.99 -13.92
C GLY A 233 10.23 -20.89 -14.29
N THR A 234 11.07 -21.88 -13.95
CA THR A 234 12.44 -21.98 -14.49
C THR A 234 12.54 -22.51 -15.93
N ARG A 235 11.53 -22.25 -16.78
CA ARG A 235 11.66 -22.56 -18.22
C ARG A 235 12.27 -21.42 -19.05
N GLU A 236 12.49 -20.23 -18.47
CA GLU A 236 13.04 -19.07 -19.19
C GLU A 236 14.16 -18.30 -18.46
N ILE A 237 14.79 -18.88 -17.43
CA ILE A 237 16.13 -18.44 -16.98
C ILE A 237 17.15 -19.36 -17.66
N ARG A 238 17.19 -19.34 -18.99
CA ARG A 238 18.16 -20.14 -19.77
C ARG A 238 18.92 -19.38 -20.85
N ASP A 239 18.56 -18.13 -21.16
CA ASP A 239 19.18 -17.40 -22.27
C ASP A 239 19.90 -16.09 -21.88
N SER A 240 20.15 -15.84 -20.60
CA SER A 240 21.12 -14.82 -20.19
C SER A 240 22.50 -15.47 -20.02
N GLU A 241 23.39 -15.23 -20.99
CA GLU A 241 24.78 -15.70 -20.99
C GLU A 241 25.44 -15.59 -19.60
N PRO A 242 26.18 -16.62 -19.15
CA PRO A 242 26.91 -16.57 -17.89
C PRO A 242 27.98 -15.50 -17.98
N GLY A 243 27.69 -14.33 -17.40
CA GLY A 243 28.68 -13.31 -17.16
C GLY A 243 29.81 -13.92 -16.32
N ARG A 244 30.98 -14.06 -16.91
CA ARG A 244 32.22 -14.46 -16.23
C ARG A 244 32.63 -13.36 -15.24
N GLY A 245 31.93 -13.26 -14.12
CA GLY A 245 32.32 -12.46 -12.97
C GLY A 245 33.01 -13.38 -11.97
N ARG A 246 34.29 -13.15 -11.70
CA ARG A 246 34.92 -13.66 -10.48
C ARG A 246 34.07 -13.25 -9.28
N ALA A 247 34.05 -14.08 -8.23
CA ALA A 247 33.58 -13.68 -6.91
C ALA A 247 34.18 -12.30 -6.56
N GLY A 248 33.38 -11.27 -6.73
CA GLY A 248 33.78 -9.88 -6.60
C GLY A 248 33.57 -9.47 -5.16
N GLU A 249 34.65 -9.04 -4.53
CA GLU A 249 34.69 -8.45 -3.20
C GLU A 249 33.60 -7.35 -3.04
N GLY A 250 32.69 -7.53 -2.08
CA GLY A 250 32.06 -6.44 -1.30
C GLY A 250 31.03 -5.48 -1.93
N GLY A 251 30.64 -5.59 -3.21
CA GLY A 251 29.83 -4.53 -3.89
C GLY A 251 28.30 -4.69 -3.93
N GLY A 252 27.79 -5.93 -4.04
CA GLY A 252 26.38 -6.21 -4.34
C GLY A 252 25.45 -6.23 -3.12
N LEU A 253 24.20 -6.67 -3.30
CA LEU A 253 23.22 -6.83 -2.23
C LEU A 253 23.78 -7.59 -1.02
N ARG A 254 24.53 -8.66 -1.29
CA ARG A 254 25.16 -9.50 -0.26
C ARG A 254 26.17 -8.72 0.58
N GLY A 255 27.03 -7.93 -0.06
CA GLY A 255 27.98 -7.06 0.65
C GLY A 255 27.27 -6.04 1.53
N ARG A 256 26.12 -5.50 1.09
CA ARG A 256 25.29 -4.59 1.90
C ARG A 256 24.71 -5.30 3.13
N ILE A 257 24.16 -6.51 2.94
CA ILE A 257 23.60 -7.34 4.03
C ILE A 257 24.69 -7.74 5.03
N GLU A 258 25.83 -8.24 4.57
CA GLU A 258 26.97 -8.65 5.40
C GLU A 258 27.55 -7.47 6.19
N ALA A 259 27.48 -6.25 5.65
CA ALA A 259 27.82 -5.01 6.35
C ALA A 259 26.75 -4.51 7.35
N GLY A 260 25.67 -5.28 7.55
CA GLY A 260 24.58 -4.95 8.47
C GLY A 260 23.67 -3.82 7.97
N ARG A 261 23.69 -3.49 6.67
CA ARG A 261 22.79 -2.49 6.10
C ARG A 261 21.43 -3.11 5.82
N ALA A 262 20.38 -2.40 6.19
CA ALA A 262 19.03 -2.74 5.73
C ALA A 262 18.96 -2.57 4.21
N VAL A 263 18.53 -3.62 3.52
CA VAL A 263 18.34 -3.63 2.06
C VAL A 263 16.86 -3.69 1.71
N GLY A 264 16.50 -3.04 0.63
CA GLY A 264 15.16 -3.06 0.06
C GLY A 264 15.18 -3.21 -1.45
N ILE A 265 14.00 -3.10 -2.06
CA ILE A 265 13.83 -3.30 -3.50
C ILE A 265 14.62 -2.24 -4.31
N ALA A 266 14.81 -1.03 -3.77
CA ALA A 266 15.63 -0.01 -4.40
C ALA A 266 17.10 -0.46 -4.56
N ASP A 267 17.66 -1.13 -3.54
CA ASP A 267 19.03 -1.67 -3.58
C ASP A 267 19.21 -2.74 -4.67
N ILE A 268 18.15 -3.48 -5.02
CA ILE A 268 18.18 -4.45 -6.13
C ILE A 268 18.44 -3.71 -7.44
N VAL A 269 17.73 -2.60 -7.65
CA VAL A 269 17.86 -1.77 -8.85
C VAL A 269 19.22 -1.07 -8.90
N GLU A 270 19.71 -0.58 -7.77
CA GLU A 270 21.02 0.08 -7.67
C GLU A 270 22.21 -0.84 -7.92
N THR A 271 22.01 -2.16 -7.86
CA THR A 271 23.08 -3.16 -8.00
C THR A 271 22.85 -4.11 -9.17
N LEU A 272 22.10 -3.70 -10.19
CA LEU A 272 21.74 -4.53 -11.36
C LEU A 272 22.94 -4.98 -12.20
N GLU A 273 24.13 -4.43 -11.99
CA GLU A 273 25.39 -4.96 -12.54
C GLU A 273 25.77 -6.32 -11.95
N HIS A 274 25.27 -6.66 -10.74
CA HIS A 274 25.46 -7.97 -10.12
C HIS A 274 24.45 -9.00 -10.66
N PRO A 275 24.90 -10.22 -11.01
CA PRO A 275 24.03 -11.27 -11.56
C PRO A 275 22.89 -11.66 -10.61
N ASP A 276 23.16 -11.69 -9.31
CA ASP A 276 22.18 -12.09 -8.29
C ASP A 276 21.07 -11.05 -8.16
N SER A 277 21.41 -9.75 -8.24
CA SER A 277 20.43 -8.65 -8.26
C SER A 277 19.54 -8.71 -9.51
N ARG A 278 20.10 -9.05 -10.68
CA ARG A 278 19.29 -9.25 -11.90
C ARG A 278 18.35 -10.45 -11.78
N ALA A 279 18.86 -11.58 -11.32
CA ALA A 279 18.05 -12.77 -11.10
C ALA A 279 16.95 -12.53 -10.07
N LEU A 280 17.24 -11.74 -9.03
CA LEU A 280 16.26 -11.38 -8.01
C LEU A 280 15.18 -10.45 -8.56
N LEU A 281 15.56 -9.46 -9.37
CA LEU A 281 14.59 -8.60 -10.04
C LEU A 281 13.69 -9.40 -11.00
N ASP A 282 14.25 -10.35 -11.77
CA ASP A 282 13.47 -11.22 -12.66
C ASP A 282 12.45 -12.06 -11.88
N LEU A 283 12.86 -12.69 -10.78
CA LEU A 283 11.95 -13.41 -9.88
C LEU A 283 10.84 -12.49 -9.37
N TYR A 284 11.17 -11.26 -8.98
CA TYR A 284 10.21 -10.31 -8.44
C TYR A 284 9.20 -9.87 -9.49
N VAL A 285 9.66 -9.54 -10.71
CA VAL A 285 8.79 -9.18 -11.83
C VAL A 285 7.84 -10.33 -12.19
N ARG A 286 8.31 -11.58 -12.22
CA ARG A 286 7.46 -12.76 -12.45
C ARG A 286 6.38 -12.92 -11.38
N ALA A 287 6.77 -12.83 -10.11
CA ALA A 287 5.84 -12.96 -8.99
C ALA A 287 4.79 -11.83 -8.96
N TRP A 288 5.22 -10.59 -9.18
CA TRP A 288 4.31 -9.44 -9.31
C TRP A 288 3.37 -9.57 -10.49
N SER A 289 3.88 -10.07 -11.63
CA SER A 289 3.06 -10.33 -12.82
C SER A 289 2.00 -11.37 -12.53
N ALA A 290 2.35 -12.49 -11.90
CA ALA A 290 1.39 -13.53 -11.52
C ALA A 290 0.28 -13.00 -10.60
N ALA A 291 0.65 -12.17 -9.60
CA ALA A 291 -0.32 -11.53 -8.72
C ALA A 291 -1.26 -10.58 -9.49
N ILE A 292 -0.72 -9.72 -10.36
CA ILE A 292 -1.53 -8.79 -11.16
C ILE A 292 -2.43 -9.52 -12.16
N VAL A 293 -1.93 -10.58 -12.81
CA VAL A 293 -2.74 -11.42 -13.72
C VAL A 293 -3.92 -12.02 -12.97
N GLY A 294 -3.68 -12.56 -11.77
CA GLY A 294 -4.75 -13.08 -10.91
C GLY A 294 -5.80 -12.02 -10.57
N LEU A 295 -5.37 -10.80 -10.22
CA LEU A 295 -6.29 -9.67 -9.98
C LEU A 295 -7.07 -9.29 -11.24
N CYS A 296 -6.42 -9.26 -12.40
CA CYS A 296 -7.08 -8.94 -13.66
C CYS A 296 -8.14 -10.00 -14.03
N HIS A 297 -7.82 -11.28 -13.86
CA HIS A 297 -8.78 -12.37 -14.11
C HIS A 297 -9.93 -12.38 -13.10
N ALA A 298 -9.69 -11.95 -11.86
CA ALA A 298 -10.71 -11.89 -10.83
C ALA A 298 -11.66 -10.70 -10.99
N TYR A 299 -11.17 -9.57 -11.49
CA TYR A 299 -11.87 -8.28 -11.39
C TYR A 299 -12.06 -7.52 -12.71
N ASP A 300 -11.46 -7.97 -13.82
CA ASP A 300 -11.56 -7.37 -15.15
C ASP A 300 -11.46 -5.83 -15.16
N PRO A 301 -10.36 -5.24 -14.64
CA PRO A 301 -10.27 -3.80 -14.43
C PRO A 301 -10.02 -3.04 -15.75
N ASP A 302 -10.50 -1.79 -15.80
CA ASP A 302 -10.16 -0.83 -16.86
C ASP A 302 -8.70 -0.40 -16.78
N VAL A 303 -8.12 -0.40 -15.57
CA VAL A 303 -6.76 0.08 -15.27
C VAL A 303 -6.16 -0.63 -14.06
N VAL A 304 -4.86 -0.91 -14.12
CA VAL A 304 -4.07 -1.40 -12.99
C VAL A 304 -3.15 -0.29 -12.51
N VAL A 305 -3.36 0.20 -11.30
CA VAL A 305 -2.43 1.14 -10.66
C VAL A 305 -1.31 0.34 -9.99
N VAL A 306 -0.06 0.64 -10.33
CA VAL A 306 1.12 0.04 -9.70
C VAL A 306 1.80 1.11 -8.85
N SER A 307 1.95 0.85 -7.56
CA SER A 307 2.46 1.81 -6.58
C SER A 307 3.46 1.17 -5.61
N GLY A 308 3.88 1.93 -4.60
CA GLY A 308 4.89 1.57 -3.63
C GLY A 308 6.27 2.10 -3.98
N GLY A 309 7.19 2.06 -3.00
CA GLY A 309 8.49 2.72 -3.09
C GLY A 309 9.38 2.22 -4.26
N VAL A 310 9.14 0.99 -4.73
CA VAL A 310 9.82 0.42 -5.90
C VAL A 310 9.52 1.19 -7.20
N MET A 311 8.36 1.85 -7.30
CA MET A 311 7.96 2.58 -8.49
C MET A 311 8.75 3.87 -8.71
N ARG A 312 9.64 4.26 -7.79
CA ARG A 312 10.71 5.24 -8.09
C ARG A 312 11.62 4.77 -9.23
N SER A 313 11.70 3.47 -9.46
CA SER A 313 12.43 2.83 -10.56
C SER A 313 11.49 2.34 -11.67
N ALA A 314 10.29 2.92 -11.79
CA ALA A 314 9.30 2.52 -12.79
C ALA A 314 9.84 2.43 -14.23
N PRO A 315 10.73 3.31 -14.73
CA PRO A 315 11.26 3.19 -16.09
C PRO A 315 11.97 1.86 -16.38
N LEU A 316 12.53 1.20 -15.35
CA LEU A 316 13.22 -0.09 -15.49
C LEU A 316 12.27 -1.28 -15.29
N ILE A 317 11.28 -1.14 -14.41
CA ILE A 317 10.44 -2.25 -13.95
C ILE A 317 9.13 -2.35 -14.73
N LEU A 318 8.48 -1.22 -14.96
CA LEU A 318 7.14 -1.17 -15.54
C LEU A 318 7.07 -1.76 -16.95
N PRO A 319 8.05 -1.57 -17.86
CA PRO A 319 8.00 -2.20 -19.19
C PRO A 319 7.99 -3.73 -19.12
N ALA A 320 8.90 -4.32 -18.33
CA ALA A 320 9.00 -5.77 -18.17
C ALA A 320 7.75 -6.34 -17.48
N LEU A 321 7.28 -5.68 -16.42
CA LEU A 321 6.05 -6.05 -15.72
C LEU A 321 4.82 -6.01 -16.65
N THR A 322 4.67 -4.94 -17.43
CA THR A 322 3.55 -4.80 -18.38
C THR A 322 3.58 -5.88 -19.44
N GLN A 323 4.75 -6.13 -20.03
CA GLN A 323 4.94 -7.18 -21.03
C GLN A 323 4.56 -8.55 -20.46
N GLN A 324 5.07 -8.90 -19.28
CA GLN A 324 4.79 -10.17 -18.62
C GLN A 324 3.31 -10.34 -18.29
N VAL A 325 2.67 -9.32 -17.70
CA VAL A 325 1.23 -9.35 -17.40
C VAL A 325 0.44 -9.58 -18.69
N HIS A 326 0.66 -8.75 -19.70
CA HIS A 326 -0.10 -8.81 -20.96
C HIS A 326 0.09 -10.11 -21.76
N ALA A 327 1.24 -10.78 -21.61
CA ALA A 327 1.52 -12.07 -22.21
C ALA A 327 0.76 -13.23 -21.53
N HIS A 328 0.45 -13.10 -20.23
CA HIS A 328 -0.22 -14.13 -19.45
C HIS A 328 -1.72 -13.86 -19.23
N LEU A 329 -2.22 -12.69 -19.63
CA LEU A 329 -3.65 -12.43 -19.68
C LEU A 329 -4.32 -13.34 -20.72
N TRP A 330 -5.52 -13.82 -20.39
CA TRP A 330 -6.29 -14.65 -21.30
C TRP A 330 -6.66 -13.82 -22.55
N SER A 331 -6.43 -14.40 -23.74
CA SER A 331 -6.38 -13.68 -25.02
C SER A 331 -7.70 -13.04 -25.48
N SER A 332 -8.83 -13.35 -24.84
CA SER A 332 -10.14 -12.76 -25.15
C SER A 332 -10.49 -11.52 -24.30
N SER A 333 -9.66 -11.15 -23.33
CA SER A 333 -9.88 -9.99 -22.45
C SER A 333 -9.19 -8.72 -22.98
N SER A 334 -9.73 -7.56 -22.61
CA SER A 334 -9.00 -6.28 -22.69
C SER A 334 -7.70 -6.35 -21.90
N ARG A 335 -6.67 -5.66 -22.37
CA ARG A 335 -5.39 -5.53 -21.66
C ARG A 335 -5.36 -4.19 -20.95
N PRO A 336 -5.57 -4.13 -19.62
CA PRO A 336 -5.55 -2.86 -18.91
C PRO A 336 -4.15 -2.25 -18.96
N PRO A 337 -4.03 -0.92 -19.11
CA PRO A 337 -2.77 -0.24 -18.91
C PRO A 337 -2.34 -0.39 -17.44
N LEU A 338 -1.03 -0.57 -17.23
CA LEU A 338 -0.41 -0.48 -15.92
C LEU A 338 0.13 0.95 -15.77
N VAL A 339 -0.42 1.71 -14.82
CA VAL A 339 -0.09 3.13 -14.60
C VAL A 339 0.52 3.34 -13.24
N VAL A 340 1.44 4.29 -13.13
CA VAL A 340 2.14 4.63 -11.89
C VAL A 340 1.68 6.02 -11.44
N PRO A 341 1.29 6.21 -10.17
CA PRO A 341 0.96 7.53 -9.64
C PRO A 341 2.12 8.52 -9.79
N GLU A 342 1.82 9.78 -10.09
CA GLU A 342 2.84 10.85 -10.11
C GLU A 342 3.41 11.11 -8.71
N HIS A 343 2.57 10.99 -7.68
CA HIS A 343 2.91 11.22 -6.28
C HIS A 343 2.43 10.05 -5.39
N PRO A 344 3.05 8.86 -5.50
CA PRO A 344 2.57 7.64 -4.84
C PRO A 344 2.54 7.78 -3.30
N ASP A 345 3.39 8.64 -2.74
CA ASP A 345 3.42 8.90 -1.30
C ASP A 345 2.19 9.64 -0.78
N SER A 346 1.41 10.27 -1.66
CA SER A 346 0.20 11.03 -1.31
C SER A 346 -1.10 10.27 -1.58
N SER A 347 -1.07 9.14 -2.28
CA SER A 347 -2.26 8.39 -2.70
C SER A 347 -3.19 8.04 -1.52
N VAL A 348 -2.62 7.58 -0.40
CA VAL A 348 -3.39 7.20 0.79
C VAL A 348 -4.08 8.42 1.41
N VAL A 349 -3.34 9.50 1.64
CA VAL A 349 -3.89 10.75 2.20
C VAL A 349 -4.99 11.34 1.32
N LEU A 350 -4.82 11.31 0.00
CA LEU A 350 -5.84 11.74 -0.97
C LEU A 350 -7.08 10.83 -0.92
N GLY A 351 -6.89 9.53 -0.72
CA GLY A 351 -7.98 8.59 -0.49
C GLY A 351 -8.75 8.87 0.79
N LEU A 352 -8.05 9.15 1.88
CA LEU A 352 -8.63 9.53 3.16
C LEU A 352 -9.42 10.84 3.07
N SER A 353 -8.92 11.82 2.31
CA SER A 353 -9.68 13.04 1.98
C SER A 353 -10.98 12.71 1.24
N ALA A 354 -10.94 11.86 0.21
CA ALA A 354 -12.17 11.42 -0.48
C ALA A 354 -13.15 10.68 0.45
N LEU A 355 -12.64 9.84 1.35
CA LEU A 355 -13.43 9.07 2.30
C LEU A 355 -14.10 9.97 3.35
N ALA A 356 -13.38 10.95 3.88
CA ALA A 356 -13.91 11.94 4.82
C ALA A 356 -15.11 12.67 4.21
N ARG A 357 -14.97 13.19 2.99
CA ARG A 357 -16.03 13.91 2.29
C ARG A 357 -17.28 13.07 2.02
N ALA A 358 -17.09 11.82 1.58
CA ALA A 358 -18.21 10.93 1.30
C ALA A 358 -19.03 10.63 2.58
N THR A 359 -18.37 10.60 3.74
CA THR A 359 -19.03 10.41 5.03
C THR A 359 -19.92 11.60 5.37
N ASP A 360 -19.45 12.83 5.10
CA ASP A 360 -20.22 14.05 5.35
C ASP A 360 -21.43 14.19 4.44
N ASP A 361 -21.26 13.91 3.14
CA ASP A 361 -22.36 13.94 2.17
C ASP A 361 -23.48 12.98 2.62
N SER A 362 -23.11 11.76 3.05
CA SER A 362 -24.06 10.76 3.56
C SER A 362 -24.76 11.17 4.87
N ALA A 363 -24.11 11.98 5.72
CA ALA A 363 -24.70 12.50 6.94
C ALA A 363 -25.73 13.60 6.65
N THR A 364 -25.52 14.38 5.58
CA THR A 364 -26.45 15.44 5.15
C THR A 364 -27.69 14.92 4.42
N GLU A 365 -27.62 13.72 3.82
CA GLU A 365 -28.71 13.09 3.07
C GLU A 365 -29.66 12.21 3.92
N ARG A 366 -29.37 11.98 5.21
CA ARG A 366 -30.32 11.27 6.08
C ARG A 366 -31.61 12.09 6.24
N PRO A 367 -32.81 11.52 5.95
CA PRO A 367 -34.05 12.21 6.25
C PRO A 367 -34.08 12.51 7.75
N ARG A 368 -34.31 13.77 8.11
CA ARG A 368 -34.66 14.12 9.49
C ARG A 368 -36.00 13.45 9.80
N THR A 369 -35.95 12.24 10.34
CA THR A 369 -37.12 11.56 10.89
C THR A 369 -37.65 12.46 12.00
N ARG A 370 -38.86 13.00 11.78
CA ARG A 370 -39.63 13.75 12.77
C ARG A 370 -40.18 12.83 13.84
#